data_AF-A0A5B9MIH3-F1
#
_entry.id   AF-A0A5B9MIH3-F1
#
_cell.length_a   1.000
_cell.length_b   1.000
_cell.length_c   1.000
_cell.angle_alpha   90.00
_cell.angle_beta   90.00
_cell.angle_gamma   90.00
#
_symmetry.space_group_name_H-M   'P 1'
#
loop_
_entity.id
_entity.type
_entity.pdbx_description
1 polymer ?
#
loop_
_entity_poly.entity_id
_entity_poly.type
_entity_poly.pdbx_seq_one_letter_code
_entity_poly.pdbx_strand_id
1 'polypeptide(L)'
;MTKQQQTGRDIRITGPDDPGLILKTQADVARAFDVERSTVHSWVQKGMPGSPGRYNYAHIMRWLFAFGPWRSEAARDEMLWKHITE
;
A
#
# COMPACT_ATOMS: atom_id res chain seq x y z
N MET A 1 -36.46 -24.36 8.66
CA MET A 1 -35.29 -25.23 8.44
C MET A 1 -34.28 -24.47 7.59
N THR A 2 -33.12 -24.24 8.19
CA THR A 2 -32.02 -23.38 7.75
C THR A 2 -31.22 -23.99 6.60
N LYS A 3 -30.75 -23.16 5.66
CA LYS A 3 -29.41 -23.18 5.04
C LYS A 3 -29.33 -22.12 3.93
N GLN A 4 -28.74 -20.97 4.22
CA GLN A 4 -28.09 -20.17 3.19
C GLN A 4 -26.60 -20.12 3.50
N GLN A 5 -25.84 -20.53 2.48
CA GLN A 5 -24.43 -20.82 2.52
C GLN A 5 -23.63 -19.53 2.62
N GLN A 6 -22.81 -19.49 3.66
CA GLN A 6 -21.81 -18.49 3.93
C GLN A 6 -20.56 -18.84 3.10
N THR A 7 -20.41 -18.31 1.89
CA THR A 7 -19.11 -18.32 1.18
C THR A 7 -19.09 -17.22 0.13
N GLY A 8 -18.16 -16.29 0.29
CA GLY A 8 -17.90 -15.21 -0.64
C GLY A 8 -17.20 -14.12 0.12
N ARG A 9 -15.87 -14.17 0.15
CA ARG A 9 -15.01 -13.19 0.82
C ARG A 9 -15.46 -11.80 0.39
N ASP A 10 -16.16 -11.11 1.30
CA ASP A 10 -16.39 -9.67 1.23
C ASP A 10 -15.00 -9.05 1.35
N ILE A 11 -14.31 -8.92 0.21
CA ILE A 11 -13.19 -8.02 0.09
C ILE A 11 -13.85 -6.65 0.20
N ARG A 12 -14.06 -6.20 1.43
CA ARG A 12 -14.48 -4.86 1.75
C ARG A 12 -13.37 -3.98 1.19
N ILE A 13 -13.59 -3.47 -0.03
CA ILE A 13 -12.73 -2.46 -0.65
C ILE A 13 -12.90 -1.25 0.25
N THR A 14 -12.00 -1.13 1.23
CA THR A 14 -12.03 -0.07 2.23
C THR A 14 -12.12 1.26 1.49
N GLY A 15 -13.19 2.01 1.76
CA GLY A 15 -13.48 3.28 1.11
C GLY A 15 -12.42 4.36 1.42
N PRO A 16 -12.61 5.58 0.90
CA PRO A 16 -11.67 6.71 1.06
C PRO A 16 -11.44 7.20 2.51
N ASP A 17 -12.09 6.55 3.49
CA ASP A 17 -12.15 6.90 4.91
C ASP A 17 -11.61 5.78 5.82
N ASP A 18 -10.78 4.88 5.29
CA ASP A 18 -10.03 3.96 6.13
C ASP A 18 -9.05 4.75 7.03
N PRO A 19 -9.14 4.65 8.37
CA PRO A 19 -8.29 5.42 9.30
C PRO A 19 -6.83 4.94 9.34
N GLY A 20 -6.42 4.09 8.38
CA GLY A 20 -5.05 3.60 8.25
C GLY A 20 -3.99 4.71 8.32
N LEU A 21 -2.76 4.30 8.61
CA LEU A 21 -1.62 5.19 8.85
C LEU A 21 -1.52 6.31 7.79
N ILE A 22 -1.78 7.55 8.21
CA ILE A 22 -1.66 8.73 7.36
C ILE A 22 -0.30 9.38 7.57
N LEU A 23 0.51 9.32 6.52
CA LEU A 23 1.82 9.95 6.44
C LEU A 23 1.63 11.38 5.91
N LYS A 24 2.30 12.36 6.51
CA LYS A 24 2.10 13.78 6.18
C LYS A 24 2.99 14.24 5.05
N THR A 25 4.19 13.66 4.92
CA THR A 25 5.17 14.09 3.92
C THR A 25 5.67 12.91 3.09
N GLN A 26 6.23 13.21 1.91
CA GLN A 26 6.95 12.21 1.12
C GLN A 26 8.17 11.65 1.86
N ALA A 27 8.77 12.40 2.80
CA ALA A 27 9.86 11.91 3.62
C ALA A 27 9.37 10.85 4.63
N ASP A 28 8.17 11.01 5.18
CA ASP A 28 7.56 10.00 6.06
C ASP A 28 7.19 8.73 5.28
N VAL A 29 6.70 8.88 4.05
CA VAL A 29 6.51 7.75 3.11
C VAL A 29 7.83 7.05 2.82
N ALA A 30 8.87 7.80 2.51
CA ALA A 30 10.20 7.25 2.22
C ALA A 30 10.73 6.41 3.40
N ARG A 31 10.62 6.93 4.62
CA ARG A 31 10.97 6.20 5.85
C ARG A 31 10.12 4.95 6.07
N ALA A 32 8.80 5.06 5.87
CA ALA A 32 7.88 3.96 6.13
C ALA A 32 8.08 2.76 5.17
N PHE A 33 8.59 3.01 3.97
CA PHE A 33 8.84 1.99 2.96
C PHE A 33 10.33 1.65 2.77
N ASP A 34 11.21 2.20 3.62
CA ASP A 34 12.67 2.09 3.52
C ASP A 34 13.22 2.38 2.11
N VAL A 35 12.87 3.55 1.57
CA VAL A 35 13.33 4.02 0.26
C VAL A 35 13.79 5.47 0.32
N GLU A 36 14.51 5.93 -0.71
CA GLU A 36 14.84 7.34 -0.86
C GLU A 36 13.60 8.20 -1.18
N ARG A 37 13.62 9.47 -0.75
CA ARG A 37 12.55 10.44 -1.06
C ARG A 37 12.38 10.66 -2.57
N SER A 38 13.47 10.60 -3.33
CA SER A 38 13.47 10.67 -4.80
C SER A 38 12.62 9.55 -5.43
N THR A 39 12.66 8.35 -4.87
CA THR A 39 11.84 7.20 -5.27
C THR A 39 10.35 7.49 -5.07
N VAL A 40 9.97 8.02 -3.91
CA VAL A 40 8.58 8.43 -3.63
C VAL A 40 8.13 9.54 -4.58
N HIS A 41 9.00 10.51 -4.87
CA HIS A 41 8.71 11.55 -5.87
C HIS A 41 8.41 10.93 -7.25
N SER A 42 9.21 9.95 -7.69
CA SER A 42 8.95 9.21 -8.92
C SER A 42 7.62 8.46 -8.89
N TRP A 43 7.24 7.86 -7.76
CA TRP A 43 5.95 7.19 -7.60
C TRP A 43 4.78 8.17 -7.75
N VAL A 44 4.88 9.37 -7.16
CA VAL A 44 3.87 10.43 -7.33
C VAL A 44 3.73 10.81 -8.81
N GLN A 45 4.83 10.98 -9.55
CA GLN A 45 4.79 11.25 -10.99
C GLN A 45 4.13 10.12 -11.81
N LYS A 46 4.13 8.89 -11.27
CA LYS A 46 3.50 7.70 -11.87
C LYS A 46 2.06 7.47 -11.40
N GLY A 47 1.48 8.40 -10.63
CA GLY A 47 0.10 8.29 -10.17
C GLY A 47 -0.08 7.54 -8.85
N MET A 48 0.94 7.48 -7.99
CA MET A 48 0.79 6.99 -6.62
C MET A 48 -0.31 7.78 -5.88
N PRO A 49 -1.24 7.09 -5.19
CA PRO A 49 -2.31 7.76 -4.47
C PRO A 49 -1.80 8.55 -3.26
N GLY A 50 -2.37 9.73 -3.06
CA GLY A 50 -2.10 10.61 -1.93
C GLY A 50 -1.52 11.95 -2.36
N SER A 51 -1.60 12.91 -1.44
CA SER A 51 -1.16 14.29 -1.66
C SER A 51 -0.37 14.77 -0.43
N PRO A 52 0.45 15.82 -0.55
CA PRO A 52 1.08 16.43 0.63
C PRO A 52 0.06 16.68 1.75
N GLY A 53 0.37 16.22 2.96
CA GLY A 53 -0.53 16.26 4.12
C GLY A 53 -1.45 15.05 4.30
N ARG A 54 -1.61 14.19 3.27
CA ARG A 54 -2.48 13.01 3.31
C ARG A 54 -1.99 11.89 2.37
N TYR A 55 -1.00 11.12 2.83
CA TYR A 55 -0.56 9.88 2.21
C TYR A 55 -1.07 8.68 3.03
N ASN A 56 -2.04 7.93 2.51
CA ASN A 56 -2.54 6.74 3.19
C ASN A 56 -1.64 5.53 2.87
N TYR A 57 -1.03 4.95 3.91
CA TYR A 57 -0.07 3.85 3.77
C TYR A 57 -0.67 2.64 3.03
N ALA A 58 -1.89 2.21 3.39
CA ALA A 58 -2.53 1.05 2.79
C ALA A 58 -2.83 1.26 1.29
N HIS A 59 -3.20 2.48 0.89
CA HIS A 59 -3.42 2.81 -0.52
C HIS A 59 -2.13 2.80 -1.32
N ILE A 60 -1.04 3.35 -0.75
CA ILE A 60 0.28 3.32 -1.38
C ILE A 60 0.74 1.87 -1.53
N MET A 61 0.60 1.06 -0.49
CA MET A 61 0.97 -0.36 -0.51
C MET A 61 0.19 -1.13 -1.61
N ARG A 62 -1.14 -0.94 -1.69
CA ARG A 62 -1.95 -1.54 -2.78
C ARG A 62 -1.51 -1.08 -4.16
N TRP A 63 -1.20 0.20 -4.32
CA TRP A 63 -0.71 0.74 -5.59
C TRP A 63 0.66 0.16 -5.97
N LEU A 64 1.57 -0.01 -5.00
CA LEU A 64 2.89 -0.61 -5.22
C LEU A 64 2.77 -2.06 -5.75
N PHE A 65 1.82 -2.83 -5.24
CA PHE A 65 1.53 -4.18 -5.72
C PHE A 65 0.88 -4.22 -7.12
N ALA A 66 0.03 -3.25 -7.43
CA ALA A 66 -0.71 -3.26 -8.70
C ALA A 66 0.09 -2.65 -9.87
N PHE A 67 0.78 -1.55 -9.62
CA PHE A 67 1.38 -0.68 -10.65
C PHE A 67 2.83 -0.29 -10.37
N GLY A 68 3.30 -0.49 -9.13
CA GLY A 68 4.63 -0.10 -8.70
C GLY A 68 5.71 -1.17 -8.93
N PRO A 69 6.89 -0.99 -8.30
CA PRO A 69 8.04 -1.88 -8.47
C PRO A 69 7.81 -3.29 -7.93
N TRP A 70 6.78 -3.52 -7.10
CA TRP A 70 6.49 -4.82 -6.49
C TRP A 70 5.47 -5.64 -7.27
N ARG A 71 5.19 -5.25 -8.52
CA ARG A 71 4.24 -5.93 -9.40
C ARG A 71 4.66 -7.37 -9.71
N SER A 72 5.96 -7.66 -9.73
CA SER A 72 6.48 -9.02 -9.94
C SER A 72 6.46 -9.82 -8.65
N GLU A 73 6.07 -11.10 -8.71
CA GLU A 73 6.03 -11.98 -7.53
C GLU A 73 7.37 -12.06 -6.81
N ALA A 74 8.48 -12.09 -7.54
CA ALA A 74 9.83 -12.08 -6.96
C ALA A 74 10.13 -10.79 -6.16
N ALA A 75 9.68 -9.63 -6.65
CA ALA A 75 9.88 -8.36 -5.97
C ALA A 75 8.97 -8.22 -4.73
N ARG A 76 7.77 -8.82 -4.77
CA ARG A 76 6.88 -8.92 -3.60
C ARG A 76 7.48 -9.81 -2.51
N ASP A 77 7.96 -11.00 -2.88
CA ASP A 77 8.47 -11.98 -1.91
C ASP A 77 9.67 -11.40 -1.14
N GLU A 78 10.60 -10.75 -1.85
CA GLU A 78 11.75 -10.08 -1.22
C GLU A 78 11.32 -9.02 -0.19
N MET A 79 10.30 -8.22 -0.49
CA MET A 79 9.79 -7.18 0.41
C MET A 79 9.10 -7.76 1.65
N LEU A 80 8.29 -8.80 1.46
CA LEU A 80 7.61 -9.49 2.55
C LEU A 80 8.60 -10.17 3.49
N TRP A 81 9.64 -10.80 2.95
CA TRP A 81 10.70 -11.41 3.77
C TRP A 81 11.45 -10.38 4.62
N LYS A 82 11.76 -9.19 4.06
CA LYS A 82 12.41 -8.12 4.82
C LYS A 82 11.57 -7.66 6.04
N HIS A 83 10.24 -7.68 5.94
CA HIS A 83 9.35 -7.22 7.02
C HIS A 83 8.96 -8.31 8.03
N ILE A 84 9.19 -9.59 7.74
CA ILE A 84 8.86 -10.71 8.64
C ILE A 84 10.05 -11.08 9.55
N THR A 85 11.28 -10.74 9.15
CA THR A 85 12.50 -11.28 9.77
C THR A 85 13.20 -10.30 10.73
N GLU A 86 12.58 -9.15 11.04
CA GLU A 86 13.06 -8.16 12.03
C GLU A 86 12.12 -8.02 13.23
#